data_AF-A0AA40AL63-F1
#
_entry.id   AF-A0AA40AL63-F1
#
_cell.length_a   1.000
_cell.length_b   1.000
_cell.length_c   1.000
_cell.angle_alpha   90.00
_cell.angle_beta   90.00
_cell.angle_gamma   90.00
#
_symmetry.space_group_name_H-M   'P 1'
#
loop_
_entity.id
_entity.type
_entity.pdbx_description
1 polymer ?
#
loop_
_entity_poly.entity_id
_entity_poly.type
_entity_poly.pdbx_seq_one_letter_code
_entity_poly.pdbx_strand_id
1 'polypeptide(L)'
;MPAEAEAIVLTRKIPAQLGYPARLAFAACETRQGQPSKDFSTTRVTPLRDFFPAKETAYIRKTPPAWAHHGWTEQEMLSVVPEHREPKTVGDWLAWKLVRLCRWGTDIATGIRPEQQVDKKNPTTALAAHKPLTEAQWLVRFIFLESIAGVPGMVAGMLRHLNSLRRLKRDNGWIETLLEESYNERMHLLTFMKMCEPGLFMKTMILGAQGVFFNAMFISYLISPKITHRFVGYLEEEAVHTYTRCIHEIEQDDLPKWSDPGFKIPELAISYWRMPEGKRTMRDLILYIRADEAVHRGVNHTLSNLNQKEDPNPFVSDYKTDTGHNQPNPALKPTGYEREDVIG
;
A
#
# COMPACT_ATOMS: atom_id res chain seq x y z
N MET A 1 38.93 -60.10 -94.61
CA MET A 1 40.30 -59.57 -94.87
C MET A 1 40.30 -58.08 -94.61
N PRO A 2 41.38 -57.57 -94.02
CA PRO A 2 41.40 -56.69 -92.85
C PRO A 2 41.40 -55.21 -93.24
N ALA A 3 41.23 -54.27 -92.30
CA ALA A 3 42.30 -53.48 -91.67
C ALA A 3 41.59 -52.19 -91.16
N GLU A 4 41.99 -51.45 -90.14
CA GLU A 4 43.19 -51.39 -89.31
C GLU A 4 42.85 -50.47 -88.12
N ALA A 5 43.51 -50.70 -87.00
CA ALA A 5 43.46 -49.85 -85.81
C ALA A 5 44.63 -48.86 -85.86
N GLU A 6 44.46 -47.66 -85.28
CA GLU A 6 45.57 -46.82 -84.85
C GLU A 6 45.19 -45.95 -83.64
N ALA A 7 46.22 -45.52 -82.92
CA ALA A 7 46.25 -45.34 -81.48
C ALA A 7 46.01 -43.91 -80.97
N ILE A 8 45.44 -43.87 -79.76
CA ILE A 8 45.62 -42.97 -78.60
C ILE A 8 46.61 -41.80 -78.74
N VAL A 9 46.15 -40.57 -78.41
CA VAL A 9 46.83 -39.62 -77.48
C VAL A 9 45.78 -38.75 -76.75
N LEU A 10 45.91 -38.65 -75.42
CA LEU A 10 45.14 -37.83 -74.48
C LEU A 10 45.48 -36.33 -74.56
N THR A 11 44.49 -35.44 -74.32
CA THR A 11 44.60 -34.38 -73.29
C THR A 11 43.28 -33.65 -73.02
N ARG A 12 43.14 -33.23 -71.75
CA ARG A 12 41.98 -32.65 -71.04
C ARG A 12 41.40 -31.36 -71.66
N LYS A 13 40.09 -31.16 -71.47
CA LYS A 13 39.49 -29.91 -70.91
C LYS A 13 38.01 -30.10 -70.55
N ILE A 14 37.61 -29.43 -69.47
CA ILE A 14 36.31 -29.43 -68.75
C ILE A 14 35.23 -28.69 -69.57
N PRO A 15 33.96 -29.14 -69.62
CA PRO A 15 32.90 -28.40 -70.31
C PRO A 15 32.16 -27.40 -69.40
N ALA A 16 31.64 -26.38 -70.08
CA ALA A 16 31.06 -25.15 -69.58
C ALA A 16 29.62 -25.30 -69.05
N GLN A 17 29.29 -24.43 -68.08
CA GLN A 17 27.93 -23.98 -67.79
C GLN A 17 27.52 -22.87 -68.76
N LEU A 18 26.27 -22.88 -69.21
CA LEU A 18 25.59 -21.72 -69.82
C LEU A 18 24.08 -21.84 -69.59
N GLY A 19 23.49 -20.80 -68.98
CA GLY A 19 22.04 -20.69 -68.75
C GLY A 19 21.66 -19.51 -67.84
N TYR A 20 21.82 -18.29 -68.35
CA TYR A 20 21.25 -17.01 -67.86
C TYR A 20 19.70 -16.96 -68.10
N PRO A 21 18.90 -15.99 -67.57
CA PRO A 21 19.29 -14.62 -67.22
C PRO A 21 18.72 -13.99 -65.93
N ALA A 22 19.37 -12.87 -65.61
CA ALA A 22 19.08 -11.96 -64.52
C ALA A 22 17.94 -10.97 -64.83
N ARG A 23 17.21 -10.57 -63.78
CA ARG A 23 16.65 -9.22 -63.63
C ARG A 23 16.89 -8.73 -62.20
N LEU A 24 17.48 -7.55 -62.10
CA LEU A 24 17.73 -6.78 -60.88
C LEU A 24 16.42 -6.22 -60.29
N ALA A 25 16.26 -6.31 -58.97
CA ALA A 25 15.48 -5.34 -58.21
C ALA A 25 16.01 -5.21 -56.77
N PHE A 26 16.56 -4.03 -56.50
CA PHE A 26 16.78 -3.30 -55.25
C PHE A 26 16.57 -4.00 -53.90
N ALA A 27 17.61 -3.90 -53.07
CA ALA A 27 17.59 -4.17 -51.64
C ALA A 27 16.67 -3.17 -50.91
N ALA A 28 15.71 -3.71 -50.16
CA ALA A 28 15.03 -3.02 -49.07
C ALA A 28 15.32 -3.78 -47.78
N CYS A 29 15.90 -3.08 -46.81
CA CYS A 29 16.11 -3.55 -45.45
C CYS A 29 14.79 -3.34 -44.69
N GLU A 30 14.09 -4.41 -44.33
CA GLU A 30 12.94 -4.33 -43.41
C GLU A 30 13.09 -5.33 -42.27
N THR A 31 13.47 -4.74 -41.12
CA THR A 31 12.99 -5.00 -39.76
C THR A 31 12.37 -6.38 -39.48
N ARG A 32 13.18 -7.22 -38.82
CA ARG A 32 12.76 -8.37 -38.01
C ARG A 32 11.59 -7.96 -37.10
N GLN A 33 10.39 -8.48 -37.36
CA GLN A 33 9.27 -8.40 -36.43
C GLN A 33 9.68 -9.08 -35.12
N GLY A 34 9.83 -8.28 -34.06
CA GLY A 34 10.04 -8.76 -32.71
C GLY A 34 8.85 -9.60 -32.26
N GLN A 35 9.14 -10.81 -31.77
CA GLN A 35 8.17 -11.63 -31.05
C GLN A 35 7.60 -10.82 -29.87
N PRO A 36 6.29 -10.91 -29.59
CA PRO A 36 5.74 -10.32 -28.37
C PRO A 36 6.42 -10.99 -27.17
N SER A 37 7.00 -10.16 -26.29
CA SER A 37 7.47 -10.60 -24.97
C SER A 37 6.31 -11.30 -24.27
N LYS A 38 6.51 -12.56 -23.88
CA LYS A 38 5.57 -13.28 -23.05
C LYS A 38 5.52 -12.59 -21.68
N ASP A 39 4.44 -11.88 -21.42
CA ASP A 39 4.11 -11.39 -20.08
C ASP A 39 3.97 -12.59 -19.15
N PHE A 40 4.96 -12.79 -18.27
CA PHE A 40 4.86 -13.74 -17.18
C PHE A 40 4.00 -13.13 -16.07
N SER A 41 2.68 -13.21 -16.24
CA SER A 41 1.75 -13.21 -15.11
C SER A 41 0.54 -14.07 -15.45
N THR A 42 0.65 -15.37 -15.16
CA THR A 42 -0.42 -16.36 -15.35
C THR A 42 -1.31 -16.54 -14.13
N THR A 43 -1.26 -15.63 -13.16
CA THR A 43 -2.14 -15.76 -12.00
C THR A 43 -3.56 -15.39 -12.41
N ARG A 44 -4.39 -16.40 -12.68
CA ARG A 44 -5.85 -16.25 -12.74
C ARG A 44 -6.29 -15.54 -11.46
N VAL A 45 -6.98 -14.43 -11.59
CA VAL A 45 -7.66 -13.77 -10.47
C VAL A 45 -8.72 -14.74 -9.96
N THR A 46 -8.46 -15.34 -8.80
CA THR A 46 -9.41 -16.24 -8.13
C THR A 46 -10.68 -15.45 -7.80
N PRO A 47 -11.89 -16.01 -8.03
CA PRO A 47 -13.13 -15.38 -7.58
C PRO A 47 -13.08 -15.09 -6.07
N LEU A 48 -13.77 -14.03 -5.64
CA LEU A 48 -13.92 -13.62 -4.23
C LEU A 48 -14.32 -14.85 -3.40
N ARG A 49 -13.37 -15.46 -2.70
CA ARG A 49 -13.61 -16.54 -1.75
C ARG A 49 -13.29 -15.99 -0.38
N ASP A 50 -14.10 -16.35 0.61
CA ASP A 50 -13.72 -16.15 2.00
C ASP A 50 -12.40 -16.90 2.26
N PHE A 51 -11.30 -16.17 2.34
CA PHE A 51 -9.96 -16.72 2.54
C PHE A 51 -9.75 -17.27 3.97
N PHE A 52 -10.54 -16.80 4.94
CA PHE A 52 -10.45 -17.21 6.33
C PHE A 52 -11.81 -17.69 6.84
N PRO A 53 -12.33 -18.84 6.35
CA PRO A 53 -13.62 -19.33 6.81
C PRO A 53 -13.57 -19.53 8.32
N ALA A 54 -14.58 -19.00 9.03
CA ALA A 54 -14.68 -19.18 10.47
C ALA A 54 -14.80 -20.68 10.76
N LYS A 55 -13.85 -21.24 11.52
CA LYS A 55 -13.95 -22.62 11.98
C LYS A 55 -14.95 -22.66 13.12
N GLU A 56 -16.16 -23.13 12.84
CA GLU A 56 -17.16 -23.36 13.89
C GLU A 56 -16.61 -24.37 14.91
N THR A 57 -16.79 -24.05 16.19
CA THR A 57 -16.41 -24.93 17.30
C THR A 57 -17.67 -25.27 18.08
N ALA A 58 -17.64 -26.36 18.84
CA ALA A 58 -18.79 -26.82 19.60
C ALA A 58 -19.31 -25.79 20.63
N TYR A 59 -18.45 -24.87 21.10
CA TYR A 59 -18.76 -23.96 22.21
C TYR A 59 -18.55 -22.48 21.88
N ILE A 60 -17.58 -22.14 21.02
CA ILE A 60 -17.22 -20.76 20.74
C ILE A 60 -17.88 -20.33 19.44
N ARG A 61 -18.81 -19.38 19.56
CA ARG A 61 -19.52 -18.77 18.43
C ARG A 61 -18.76 -17.60 17.80
N LYS A 62 -18.19 -16.70 18.63
CA LYS A 62 -17.51 -15.48 18.17
C LYS A 62 -16.48 -15.04 19.20
N THR A 63 -15.32 -14.60 18.72
CA THR A 63 -14.32 -13.89 19.53
C THR A 63 -14.52 -12.39 19.32
N PRO A 64 -14.75 -11.59 20.38
CA PRO A 64 -14.84 -10.14 20.24
C PRO A 64 -13.49 -9.55 19.82
N PRO A 65 -13.49 -8.39 19.13
CA PRO A 65 -12.25 -7.68 18.84
C PRO A 65 -11.59 -7.22 20.14
N ALA A 66 -10.25 -7.22 20.17
CA ALA A 66 -9.48 -6.77 21.33
C ALA A 66 -9.65 -5.25 21.55
N TRP A 67 -9.63 -4.49 20.45
CA TRP A 67 -10.02 -3.08 20.41
C TRP A 67 -11.27 -2.95 19.55
N ALA A 68 -12.39 -2.56 20.19
CA ALA A 68 -13.63 -2.35 19.48
C ALA A 68 -13.59 -1.00 18.76
N HIS A 69 -13.94 -0.98 17.48
CA HIS A 69 -13.98 0.26 16.71
C HIS A 69 -15.03 1.23 17.31
N HIS A 70 -14.65 2.50 17.47
CA HIS A 70 -15.53 3.55 18.01
C HIS A 70 -16.66 3.93 17.05
N GLY A 71 -16.44 3.70 15.75
CA GLY A 71 -17.39 3.99 14.67
C GLY A 71 -17.21 5.42 14.16
N TRP A 72 -17.72 5.69 12.96
CA TRP A 72 -17.64 7.02 12.36
C TRP A 72 -19.03 7.52 11.98
N THR A 73 -19.24 8.82 12.15
CA THR A 73 -20.35 9.50 11.48
C THR A 73 -20.01 9.74 10.01
N GLU A 74 -21.04 9.83 9.16
CA GLU A 74 -20.84 10.11 7.73
C GLU A 74 -20.15 11.47 7.52
N GLN A 75 -20.49 12.47 8.34
CA GLN A 75 -19.86 13.79 8.26
C GLN A 75 -18.36 13.75 8.57
N GLU A 76 -17.95 13.01 9.61
CA GLU A 76 -16.52 12.84 9.94
C GLU A 76 -15.77 12.21 8.78
N MET A 77 -16.27 11.08 8.25
CA MET A 77 -15.61 10.40 7.13
C MET A 77 -15.49 11.27 5.88
N LEU A 78 -16.53 12.05 5.56
CA LEU A 78 -16.55 12.93 4.38
C LEU A 78 -15.67 14.17 4.57
N SER A 79 -15.43 14.61 5.80
CA SER A 79 -14.55 15.76 6.10
C SER A 79 -13.06 15.47 5.90
N VAL A 80 -12.68 14.18 5.83
CA VAL A 80 -11.29 13.78 5.64
C VAL A 80 -10.80 14.15 4.24
N VAL A 81 -9.72 14.92 4.20
CA VAL A 81 -9.04 15.35 2.97
C VAL A 81 -7.55 14.95 2.97
N PRO A 82 -6.97 14.68 1.79
CA PRO A 82 -5.53 14.61 1.63
C PRO A 82 -4.90 15.97 1.91
N GLU A 83 -3.88 16.00 2.76
CA GLU A 83 -3.13 17.20 3.12
C GLU A 83 -1.70 16.78 3.48
N HIS A 84 -0.75 17.70 3.29
CA HIS A 84 0.67 17.47 3.51
C HIS A 84 1.21 18.41 4.59
N ARG A 85 1.89 17.86 5.60
CA ARG A 85 2.68 18.64 6.55
C ARG A 85 4.03 19.01 5.94
N GLU A 86 4.32 20.30 5.86
CA GLU A 86 5.64 20.74 5.38
C GLU A 86 6.78 20.26 6.32
N PRO A 87 7.85 19.65 5.78
CA PRO A 87 9.01 19.25 6.58
C PRO A 87 9.78 20.45 7.14
N LYS A 88 9.83 20.59 8.48
CA LYS A 88 10.49 21.73 9.16
C LYS A 88 11.92 21.42 9.58
N THR A 89 12.18 20.20 10.04
CA THR A 89 13.49 19.79 10.57
C THR A 89 14.26 18.90 9.58
N VAL A 90 15.57 18.71 9.80
CA VAL A 90 16.37 17.72 9.04
C VAL A 90 15.78 16.30 9.20
N GLY A 91 15.28 15.98 10.39
CA GLY A 91 14.62 14.70 10.66
C GLY A 91 13.31 14.55 9.87
N ASP A 92 12.53 15.62 9.75
CA ASP A 92 11.31 15.64 8.95
C ASP A 92 11.63 15.45 7.46
N TRP A 93 12.66 16.13 6.97
CA TRP A 93 13.11 15.98 5.58
C TRP A 93 13.58 14.56 5.28
N LEU A 94 14.35 13.96 6.18
CA LEU A 94 14.77 12.56 6.06
C LEU A 94 13.55 11.62 6.03
N ALA A 95 12.63 11.76 6.99
CA ALA A 95 11.42 10.95 7.07
C ALA A 95 10.59 11.05 5.78
N TRP A 96 10.34 12.27 5.31
CA TRP A 96 9.58 12.50 4.08
C TRP A 96 10.25 11.86 2.86
N LYS A 97 11.57 12.07 2.68
CA LYS A 97 12.29 11.47 1.54
C LYS A 97 12.31 9.95 1.58
N LEU A 98 12.40 9.35 2.76
CA LEU A 98 12.28 7.90 2.92
C LEU A 98 10.89 7.40 2.51
N VAL A 99 9.82 8.08 2.91
CA VAL A 99 8.45 7.74 2.45
C VAL A 99 8.34 7.82 0.92
N ARG A 100 8.90 8.87 0.31
CA ARG A 100 8.91 9.01 -1.17
C ARG A 100 9.68 7.86 -1.84
N LEU A 101 10.79 7.42 -1.25
CA LEU A 101 11.56 6.27 -1.73
C LEU A 101 10.77 4.96 -1.59
N CYS A 102 10.12 4.76 -0.43
CA CYS A 102 9.25 3.60 -0.19
C CYS A 102 8.09 3.57 -1.19
N ARG A 103 7.42 4.70 -1.44
CA ARG A 103 6.34 4.79 -2.43
C ARG A 103 6.82 4.40 -3.82
N TRP A 104 7.95 4.95 -4.26
CA TRP A 104 8.56 4.58 -5.54
C TRP A 104 8.87 3.08 -5.63
N GLY A 105 9.46 2.50 -4.57
CA GLY A 105 9.76 1.07 -4.51
C GLY A 105 8.51 0.20 -4.56
N THR A 106 7.46 0.56 -3.82
CA THR A 106 6.18 -0.15 -3.82
C THR A 106 5.47 -0.05 -5.16
N ASP A 107 5.46 1.12 -5.80
CA ASP A 107 4.85 1.30 -7.12
C ASP A 107 5.53 0.40 -8.16
N ILE A 108 6.85 0.22 -8.08
CA ILE A 108 7.59 -0.76 -8.90
C ILE A 108 7.20 -2.20 -8.54
N ALA A 109 7.25 -2.55 -7.25
CA ALA A 109 7.02 -3.93 -6.79
C ALA A 109 5.58 -4.42 -7.07
N THR A 110 4.61 -3.49 -7.06
CA THR A 110 3.19 -3.78 -7.35
C THR A 110 2.82 -3.56 -8.82
N GLY A 111 3.77 -3.18 -9.67
CA GLY A 111 3.58 -3.08 -11.12
C GLY A 111 2.71 -1.91 -11.57
N ILE A 112 2.74 -0.78 -10.85
CA ILE A 112 2.01 0.44 -11.24
C ILE A 112 2.71 1.10 -12.44
N ARG A 113 2.00 1.14 -13.57
CA ARG A 113 2.52 1.71 -14.80
C ARG A 113 2.53 3.25 -14.78
N PRO A 114 3.40 3.92 -15.57
CA PRO A 114 3.49 5.38 -15.58
C PRO A 114 2.17 6.10 -15.88
N GLU A 115 1.33 5.57 -16.76
CA GLU A 115 0.01 6.13 -17.08
C GLU A 115 -1.01 6.00 -15.95
N GLN A 116 -0.73 5.13 -14.98
CA GLN A 116 -1.55 4.90 -13.78
C GLN A 116 -1.06 5.71 -12.56
N GLN A 117 0.01 6.49 -12.71
CA GLN A 117 0.52 7.37 -11.68
C GLN A 117 -0.19 8.71 -11.72
N VAL A 118 -0.39 9.31 -10.54
CA VAL A 118 -0.92 10.67 -10.39
C VAL A 118 0.13 11.72 -10.74
N ASP A 119 -0.29 12.98 -10.83
CA ASP A 119 0.63 14.11 -11.05
C ASP A 119 1.80 14.10 -10.05
N LYS A 120 3.02 14.09 -10.60
CA LYS A 120 4.26 14.06 -9.82
C LYS A 120 4.53 15.37 -9.07
N LYS A 121 3.91 16.48 -9.48
CA LYS A 121 4.06 17.77 -8.79
C LYS A 121 3.33 17.80 -7.45
N ASN A 122 2.21 17.09 -7.35
CA ASN A 122 1.33 17.09 -6.18
C ASN A 122 1.01 15.65 -5.75
N PRO A 123 2.02 14.84 -5.40
CA PRO A 123 1.87 13.40 -5.36
C PRO A 123 1.03 12.86 -4.18
N THR A 124 0.75 13.70 -3.19
CA THR A 124 -0.07 13.40 -2.00
C THR A 124 -1.46 14.03 -2.06
N THR A 125 -1.78 14.82 -3.09
CA THR A 125 -3.08 15.51 -3.21
C THR A 125 -3.75 15.33 -4.56
N ALA A 126 -2.99 15.06 -5.63
CA ALA A 126 -3.54 14.84 -6.97
C ALA A 126 -4.28 13.50 -7.06
N LEU A 127 -5.55 13.52 -7.51
CA LEU A 127 -6.36 12.31 -7.62
C LEU A 127 -6.39 11.72 -9.04
N ALA A 128 -6.30 12.59 -10.05
CA ALA A 128 -6.40 12.18 -11.45
C ALA A 128 -5.13 11.47 -11.93
N ALA A 129 -5.32 10.34 -12.60
CA ALA A 129 -4.32 9.67 -13.42
C ALA A 129 -4.84 9.54 -14.85
N HIS A 130 -3.96 9.34 -15.84
CA HIS A 130 -4.38 9.14 -17.22
C HIS A 130 -5.17 7.83 -17.40
N LYS A 131 -4.88 6.82 -16.59
CA LYS A 131 -5.57 5.54 -16.57
C LYS A 131 -5.85 5.10 -15.12
N PRO A 132 -7.08 4.69 -14.78
CA PRO A 132 -7.38 4.16 -13.44
C PRO A 132 -6.66 2.84 -13.17
N LEU A 133 -6.59 2.46 -11.91
CA LEU A 133 -6.18 1.10 -11.53
C LEU A 133 -7.38 0.16 -11.74
N THR A 134 -7.12 -1.14 -11.91
CA THR A 134 -8.20 -2.12 -11.81
C THR A 134 -8.47 -2.49 -10.36
N GLU A 135 -9.63 -3.06 -10.05
CA GLU A 135 -9.99 -3.51 -8.69
C GLU A 135 -8.96 -4.54 -8.16
N ALA A 136 -8.42 -5.39 -9.04
CA ALA A 136 -7.37 -6.33 -8.68
C ALA A 136 -6.05 -5.64 -8.33
N GLN A 137 -5.67 -4.59 -9.07
CA GLN A 137 -4.46 -3.80 -8.75
C GLN A 137 -4.62 -3.07 -7.43
N TRP A 138 -5.81 -2.50 -7.16
CA TRP A 138 -6.12 -1.89 -5.87
C TRP A 138 -6.01 -2.88 -4.72
N LEU A 139 -6.61 -4.07 -4.83
CA LEU A 139 -6.53 -5.09 -3.78
C LEU A 139 -5.10 -5.57 -3.53
N VAL A 140 -4.30 -5.78 -4.58
CA VAL A 140 -2.87 -6.12 -4.44
C VAL A 140 -2.12 -5.00 -3.71
N ARG A 141 -2.39 -3.75 -4.08
CA ARG A 141 -1.76 -2.59 -3.42
C ARG A 141 -2.12 -2.52 -1.94
N PHE A 142 -3.42 -2.59 -1.60
CA PHE A 142 -3.88 -2.54 -0.22
C PHE A 142 -3.29 -3.69 0.59
N ILE A 143 -3.44 -4.94 0.17
CA ILE A 143 -2.91 -6.09 0.91
C ILE A 143 -1.40 -5.97 1.15
N PHE A 144 -0.64 -5.46 0.17
CA PHE A 144 0.80 -5.25 0.36
C PHE A 144 1.08 -4.17 1.41
N LEU A 145 0.47 -2.99 1.28
CA LEU A 145 0.71 -1.86 2.17
C LEU A 145 0.23 -2.15 3.60
N GLU A 146 -0.99 -2.66 3.76
CA GLU A 146 -1.59 -3.01 5.05
C GLU A 146 -0.81 -4.11 5.78
N SER A 147 -0.12 -5.00 5.04
CA SER A 147 0.76 -6.01 5.66
C SER A 147 2.01 -5.43 6.32
N ILE A 148 2.35 -4.18 5.98
CA ILE A 148 3.52 -3.46 6.49
C ILE A 148 3.09 -2.36 7.47
N ALA A 149 1.92 -1.73 7.24
CA ALA A 149 1.39 -0.63 8.05
C ALA A 149 1.08 -1.03 9.50
N GLY A 150 0.75 -2.29 9.79
CA GLY A 150 0.60 -2.79 11.16
C GLY A 150 1.90 -3.02 11.96
N VAL A 151 3.08 -2.72 11.39
CA VAL A 151 4.39 -2.97 12.02
C VAL A 151 4.87 -1.80 12.92
N PRO A 152 4.82 -0.52 12.50
CA PRO A 152 5.34 0.62 13.26
C PRO A 152 4.77 0.74 14.68
N GLY A 153 3.44 0.78 14.83
CA GLY A 153 2.79 0.90 16.13
C GLY A 153 3.13 -0.25 17.07
N MET A 154 3.25 -1.48 16.55
CA MET A 154 3.62 -2.67 17.31
C MET A 154 5.05 -2.56 17.84
N VAL A 155 6.00 -2.14 16.99
CA VAL A 155 7.39 -1.93 17.38
C VAL A 155 7.50 -0.81 18.41
N ALA A 156 6.85 0.32 18.17
CA ALA A 156 6.86 1.47 19.07
C ALA A 156 6.24 1.12 20.42
N GLY A 157 5.03 0.54 20.42
CA GLY A 157 4.32 0.08 21.61
C GLY A 157 5.13 -0.94 22.42
N MET A 158 5.74 -1.93 21.76
CA MET A 158 6.65 -2.90 22.39
C MET A 158 7.85 -2.21 23.05
N LEU A 159 8.55 -1.32 22.33
CA LEU A 159 9.73 -0.63 22.84
C LEU A 159 9.41 0.30 24.02
N ARG A 160 8.28 1.00 23.95
CA ARG A 160 7.76 1.82 25.05
C ARG A 160 7.33 0.97 26.24
N HIS A 161 6.68 -0.16 26.01
CA HIS A 161 6.31 -1.13 27.05
C HIS A 161 7.54 -1.63 27.81
N LEU A 162 8.56 -2.12 27.10
CA LEU A 162 9.81 -2.55 27.72
C LEU A 162 10.54 -1.40 28.45
N ASN A 163 10.36 -0.15 28.00
CA ASN A 163 10.91 1.05 28.64
C ASN A 163 10.22 1.37 29.96
N SER A 164 8.89 1.34 29.96
CA SER A 164 8.07 1.47 31.16
C SER A 164 8.44 0.43 32.20
N LEU A 165 8.54 -0.85 31.80
CA LEU A 165 8.91 -1.95 32.70
C LEU A 165 10.31 -1.79 33.29
N ARG A 166 11.35 -1.61 32.46
CA ARG A 166 12.74 -1.55 32.96
C ARG A 166 13.03 -0.31 33.80
N ARG A 167 12.24 0.76 33.66
CA ARG A 167 12.37 1.99 34.44
C ARG A 167 11.37 2.09 35.59
N LEU A 168 10.43 1.15 35.69
CA LEU A 168 9.33 1.17 36.66
C LEU A 168 8.55 2.50 36.63
N LYS A 169 8.25 3.00 35.42
CA LYS A 169 7.55 4.28 35.20
C LYS A 169 6.25 4.08 34.42
N ARG A 170 5.27 4.94 34.68
CA ARG A 170 4.07 5.06 33.85
C ARG A 170 4.46 5.51 32.44
N ASP A 171 3.74 5.03 31.45
CA ASP A 171 3.91 5.40 30.04
C ASP A 171 3.03 6.58 29.61
N ASN A 172 1.95 6.84 30.35
CA ASN A 172 0.99 7.92 30.12
C ASN A 172 0.22 7.79 28.79
N GLY A 173 -0.24 6.58 28.46
CA GLY A 173 -1.24 6.33 27.42
C GLY A 173 -0.71 6.14 25.99
N TRP A 174 0.61 6.07 25.79
CA TRP A 174 1.19 5.90 24.46
C TRP A 174 1.13 4.44 23.97
N ILE A 175 1.46 3.48 24.84
CA ILE A 175 1.51 2.05 24.48
C ILE A 175 0.18 1.57 23.92
N GLU A 176 -0.92 1.89 24.59
CA GLU A 176 -2.26 1.44 24.19
C GLU A 176 -2.63 1.97 22.80
N THR A 177 -2.52 3.27 22.57
CA THR A 177 -2.80 3.88 21.26
C THR A 177 -1.97 3.27 20.14
N LEU A 178 -0.67 3.00 20.38
CA LEU A 178 0.20 2.43 19.34
C LEU A 178 -0.11 0.95 19.04
N LEU A 179 -0.54 0.19 20.05
CA LEU A 179 -0.98 -1.20 19.84
C LEU A 179 -2.36 -1.25 19.19
N GLU A 180 -3.26 -0.32 19.53
CA GLU A 180 -4.56 -0.16 18.90
C GLU A 180 -4.43 0.20 17.41
N GLU A 181 -3.56 1.15 17.06
CA GLU A 181 -3.21 1.49 15.67
C GLU A 181 -2.79 0.23 14.90
N SER A 182 -1.81 -0.52 15.41
CA SER A 182 -1.38 -1.76 14.74
C SER A 182 -2.45 -2.85 14.67
N TYR A 183 -3.39 -2.88 15.62
CA TYR A 183 -4.54 -3.76 15.54
C TYR A 183 -5.49 -3.31 14.43
N ASN A 184 -5.74 -2.00 14.31
CA ASN A 184 -6.61 -1.39 13.31
C ASN A 184 -6.10 -1.65 11.88
N GLU A 185 -4.82 -1.38 11.62
CA GLU A 185 -4.13 -1.70 10.35
C GLU A 185 -4.26 -3.18 9.96
N ARG A 186 -4.13 -4.08 10.95
CA ARG A 186 -4.34 -5.52 10.70
C ARG A 186 -5.79 -5.83 10.33
N MET A 187 -6.78 -5.11 10.85
CA MET A 187 -8.18 -5.29 10.47
C MET A 187 -8.44 -4.81 9.03
N HIS A 188 -7.71 -3.80 8.54
CA HIS A 188 -7.73 -3.42 7.12
C HIS A 188 -7.19 -4.55 6.25
N LEU A 189 -5.99 -5.06 6.57
CA LEU A 189 -5.39 -6.20 5.86
C LEU A 189 -6.34 -7.39 5.78
N LEU A 190 -6.87 -7.83 6.92
CA LEU A 190 -7.76 -9.00 6.98
C LEU A 190 -9.05 -8.78 6.19
N THR A 191 -9.55 -7.54 6.14
CA THR A 191 -10.70 -7.17 5.31
C THR A 191 -10.38 -7.33 3.83
N PHE A 192 -9.26 -6.80 3.34
CA PHE A 192 -8.91 -6.95 1.92
C PHE A 192 -8.58 -8.39 1.53
N MET A 193 -7.98 -9.17 2.45
CA MET A 193 -7.70 -10.59 2.23
C MET A 193 -8.97 -11.45 2.09
N LYS A 194 -10.12 -11.01 2.60
CA LYS A 194 -11.42 -11.66 2.35
C LYS A 194 -11.91 -11.47 0.91
N MET A 195 -11.32 -10.53 0.17
CA MET A 195 -11.66 -10.24 -1.23
C MET A 195 -10.58 -10.70 -2.22
N CYS A 196 -9.32 -10.75 -1.80
CA CYS A 196 -8.24 -11.21 -2.65
C CYS A 196 -7.30 -12.14 -1.88
N GLU A 197 -7.08 -13.33 -2.42
CA GLU A 197 -6.04 -14.22 -1.94
C GLU A 197 -4.70 -13.86 -2.60
N PRO A 198 -3.68 -13.44 -1.82
CA PRO A 198 -2.37 -13.17 -2.38
C PRO A 198 -1.69 -14.47 -2.85
N GLY A 199 -1.12 -14.43 -4.05
CA GLY A 199 -0.33 -15.54 -4.60
C GLY A 199 0.99 -15.76 -3.86
N LEU A 200 1.68 -16.87 -4.15
CA LEU A 200 2.93 -17.23 -3.47
C LEU A 200 4.01 -16.15 -3.61
N PHE A 201 4.13 -15.53 -4.79
CA PHE A 201 5.08 -14.43 -5.01
C PHE A 201 4.85 -13.27 -4.03
N MET A 202 3.59 -12.82 -3.91
CA MET A 202 3.22 -11.74 -3.00
C MET A 202 3.44 -12.11 -1.54
N LYS A 203 3.09 -13.35 -1.13
CA LYS A 203 3.36 -13.85 0.23
C LYS A 203 4.86 -13.83 0.56
N THR A 204 5.72 -14.24 -0.37
CA THR A 204 7.19 -14.17 -0.20
C THR A 204 7.71 -12.74 -0.14
N MET A 205 7.18 -11.84 -0.98
CA MET A 205 7.53 -10.41 -0.92
C MET A 205 7.14 -9.79 0.42
N ILE A 206 5.95 -10.07 0.94
CA ILE A 206 5.48 -9.58 2.24
C ILE A 206 6.43 -10.05 3.35
N LEU A 207 6.80 -11.34 3.35
CA LEU A 207 7.74 -11.88 4.34
C LEU A 207 9.11 -11.16 4.30
N GLY A 208 9.66 -10.95 3.09
CA GLY A 208 10.91 -10.23 2.92
C GLY A 208 10.81 -8.76 3.34
N ALA A 209 9.73 -8.08 2.94
CA ALA A 209 9.47 -6.69 3.27
C ALA A 209 9.30 -6.48 4.77
N GLN A 210 8.52 -7.33 5.45
CA GLN A 210 8.38 -7.32 6.91
C GLN A 210 9.71 -7.57 7.60
N GLY A 211 10.52 -8.52 7.13
CA GLY A 211 11.85 -8.80 7.68
C GLY A 211 12.77 -7.57 7.66
N VAL A 212 12.79 -6.83 6.56
CA VAL A 212 13.59 -5.59 6.45
C VAL A 212 12.95 -4.45 7.26
N PHE A 213 11.66 -4.22 7.06
CA PHE A 213 10.96 -3.07 7.61
C PHE A 213 10.83 -3.12 9.13
N PHE A 214 10.53 -4.28 9.71
CA PHE A 214 10.50 -4.46 11.18
C PHE A 214 11.84 -4.07 11.81
N ASN A 215 12.96 -4.58 11.28
CA ASN A 215 14.29 -4.28 11.81
C ASN A 215 14.66 -2.80 11.62
N ALA A 216 14.32 -2.22 10.47
CA ALA A 216 14.52 -0.79 10.21
C ALA A 216 13.73 0.08 11.20
N MET A 217 12.46 -0.24 11.43
CA MET A 217 11.60 0.48 12.38
C MET A 217 12.08 0.32 13.83
N PHE A 218 12.50 -0.89 14.22
CA PHE A 218 13.05 -1.16 15.53
C PHE A 218 14.31 -0.31 15.81
N ILE A 219 15.27 -0.32 14.88
CA ILE A 219 16.50 0.47 15.01
C ILE A 219 16.18 1.97 14.96
N SER A 220 15.31 2.41 14.05
CA SER A 220 14.88 3.80 13.92
C SER A 220 14.28 4.31 15.23
N TYR A 221 13.37 3.56 15.85
CA TYR A 221 12.70 3.98 17.08
C TYR A 221 13.65 4.00 18.28
N LEU A 222 14.65 3.12 18.33
CA LEU A 222 15.71 3.18 19.34
C LEU A 222 16.58 4.43 19.21
N ILE A 223 16.86 4.87 17.98
CA ILE A 223 17.69 6.05 17.69
C ILE A 223 16.90 7.34 17.88
N SER A 224 15.71 7.45 17.28
CA SER A 224 14.91 8.65 17.29
C SER A 224 13.41 8.35 17.10
N PRO A 225 12.66 8.17 18.21
CA PRO A 225 11.20 8.00 18.15
C PRO A 225 10.50 9.14 17.42
N LYS A 226 11.02 10.38 17.54
CA LYS A 226 10.46 11.56 16.86
C LYS A 226 10.48 11.43 15.33
N ILE A 227 11.61 10.97 14.77
CA ILE A 227 11.75 10.75 13.33
C ILE A 227 10.88 9.57 12.91
N THR A 228 10.83 8.50 13.71
CA THR A 228 9.99 7.34 13.41
C THR A 228 8.50 7.70 13.35
N HIS A 229 7.98 8.42 14.35
CA HIS A 229 6.60 8.92 14.31
C HIS A 229 6.37 9.88 13.14
N ARG A 230 7.36 10.73 12.80
CA ARG A 230 7.22 11.61 11.63
C ARG A 230 7.13 10.83 10.33
N PHE A 231 7.93 9.78 10.19
CA PHE A 231 7.92 8.89 9.04
C PHE A 231 6.57 8.18 8.89
N VAL A 232 6.00 7.67 10.00
CA VAL A 232 4.65 7.07 9.99
C VAL A 232 3.61 8.11 9.60
N GLY A 233 3.64 9.32 10.18
CA GLY A 233 2.70 10.40 9.78
C GLY A 233 2.72 10.67 8.28
N TYR A 234 3.90 10.72 7.65
CA TYR A 234 4.00 10.85 6.19
C TYR A 234 3.55 9.60 5.42
N LEU A 235 3.69 8.38 5.97
CA LEU A 235 3.10 7.18 5.35
C LEU A 235 1.57 7.32 5.32
N GLU A 236 0.97 7.79 6.41
CA GLU A 236 -0.49 7.92 6.49
C GLU A 236 -1.04 9.07 5.65
N GLU A 237 -0.25 10.11 5.39
CA GLU A 237 -0.59 11.08 4.32
C GLU A 237 -0.73 10.38 2.95
N GLU A 238 0.18 9.46 2.62
CA GLU A 238 0.12 8.68 1.38
C GLU A 238 -1.04 7.67 1.42
N ALA A 239 -1.41 7.14 2.59
CA ALA A 239 -2.56 6.24 2.76
C ALA A 239 -3.88 6.98 2.55
N VAL A 240 -4.09 8.12 3.23
CA VAL A 240 -5.26 9.00 3.03
C VAL A 240 -5.39 9.41 1.57
N HIS A 241 -4.27 9.75 0.91
CA HIS A 241 -4.23 10.02 -0.53
C HIS A 241 -4.68 8.82 -1.37
N THR A 242 -4.10 7.65 -1.10
CA THR A 242 -4.36 6.40 -1.83
C THR A 242 -5.85 6.02 -1.75
N TYR A 243 -6.45 6.09 -0.56
CA TYR A 243 -7.87 5.79 -0.37
C TYR A 243 -8.80 6.86 -0.95
N THR A 244 -8.43 8.14 -0.88
CA THR A 244 -9.18 9.21 -1.54
C THR A 244 -9.20 9.03 -3.05
N ARG A 245 -8.07 8.65 -3.64
CA ARG A 245 -8.01 8.33 -5.07
C ARG A 245 -8.88 7.13 -5.42
N CYS A 246 -8.87 6.07 -4.60
CA CYS A 246 -9.72 4.91 -4.82
C CYS A 246 -11.20 5.29 -4.77
N ILE A 247 -11.64 6.08 -3.79
CA ILE A 247 -13.01 6.60 -3.71
C ILE A 247 -13.37 7.38 -4.98
N HIS A 248 -12.47 8.26 -5.43
CA HIS A 248 -12.67 9.03 -6.65
C HIS A 248 -12.88 8.13 -7.89
N GLU A 249 -12.04 7.11 -8.08
CA GLU A 249 -12.18 6.15 -9.19
C GLU A 249 -13.48 5.32 -9.07
N ILE A 250 -13.95 4.99 -7.87
CA ILE A 250 -15.28 4.38 -7.68
C ILE A 250 -16.40 5.35 -8.10
N GLU A 251 -16.32 6.61 -7.70
CA GLU A 251 -17.34 7.63 -8.00
C GLU A 251 -17.40 8.03 -9.48
N GLN A 252 -16.31 7.83 -10.24
CA GLN A 252 -16.28 7.99 -11.69
C GLN A 252 -16.75 6.75 -12.47
N ASP A 253 -17.15 5.68 -11.76
CA ASP A 253 -17.52 4.39 -12.35
C ASP A 253 -16.37 3.69 -13.12
N ASP A 254 -15.12 4.02 -12.78
CA ASP A 254 -13.93 3.38 -13.36
C ASP A 254 -13.70 1.95 -12.82
N LEU A 255 -14.41 1.58 -11.75
CA LEU A 255 -14.29 0.31 -11.01
C LEU A 255 -15.64 -0.44 -11.00
N PRO A 256 -16.10 -0.95 -12.16
CA PRO A 256 -17.46 -1.44 -12.36
C PRO A 256 -17.84 -2.58 -11.41
N LYS A 257 -16.87 -3.41 -10.97
CA LYS A 257 -17.16 -4.50 -10.03
C LYS A 257 -17.50 -3.97 -8.64
N TRP A 258 -16.95 -2.82 -8.26
CA TRP A 258 -17.20 -2.18 -6.97
C TRP A 258 -18.40 -1.24 -7.00
N SER A 259 -18.75 -0.71 -8.18
CA SER A 259 -19.99 0.02 -8.43
C SER A 259 -21.23 -0.90 -8.53
N ASP A 260 -21.05 -2.20 -8.80
CA ASP A 260 -22.15 -3.16 -8.94
C ASP A 260 -23.00 -3.27 -7.65
N PRO A 261 -24.33 -3.04 -7.69
CA PRO A 261 -25.23 -3.19 -6.53
C PRO A 261 -25.24 -4.58 -5.89
N GLY A 262 -24.88 -5.61 -6.66
CA GLY A 262 -24.73 -6.99 -6.25
C GLY A 262 -23.43 -7.27 -5.49
N PHE A 263 -22.42 -6.39 -5.58
CA PHE A 263 -21.17 -6.55 -4.82
C PHE A 263 -21.44 -6.44 -3.31
N LYS A 264 -20.83 -7.34 -2.54
CA LYS A 264 -20.93 -7.36 -1.08
C LYS A 264 -19.55 -7.28 -0.47
N ILE A 265 -19.35 -6.30 0.41
CA ILE A 265 -18.14 -6.19 1.22
C ILE A 265 -18.09 -7.31 2.29
N PRO A 266 -16.92 -7.64 2.83
CA PRO A 266 -16.78 -8.68 3.84
C PRO A 266 -17.56 -8.40 5.13
N GLU A 267 -18.19 -9.43 5.70
CA GLU A 267 -18.89 -9.34 6.99
C GLU A 267 -17.97 -8.95 8.15
N LEU A 268 -16.67 -9.28 8.04
CA LEU A 268 -15.65 -8.83 8.98
C LEU A 268 -15.63 -7.30 9.11
N ALA A 269 -15.71 -6.60 7.97
CA ALA A 269 -15.70 -5.15 7.91
C ALA A 269 -16.97 -4.56 8.53
N ILE A 270 -18.13 -5.08 8.11
CA ILE A 270 -19.44 -4.66 8.62
C ILE A 270 -19.48 -4.78 10.14
N SER A 271 -19.00 -5.91 10.68
CA SER A 271 -18.92 -6.17 12.11
C SER A 271 -17.91 -5.27 12.84
N TYR A 272 -16.72 -5.05 12.26
CA TYR A 272 -15.66 -4.27 12.90
C TYR A 272 -16.01 -2.78 12.97
N TRP A 273 -16.32 -2.15 11.83
CA TRP A 273 -16.67 -0.73 11.75
C TRP A 273 -18.13 -0.43 12.11
N ARG A 274 -18.94 -1.45 12.42
CA ARG A 274 -20.37 -1.35 12.77
C ARG A 274 -21.17 -0.63 11.67
N MET A 275 -20.94 -1.02 10.42
CA MET A 275 -21.49 -0.32 9.26
C MET A 275 -23.04 -0.46 9.21
N PRO A 276 -23.79 0.65 9.12
CA PRO A 276 -25.24 0.61 9.13
C PRO A 276 -25.80 -0.06 7.87
N GLU A 277 -27.01 -0.60 7.96
CA GLU A 277 -27.70 -1.16 6.79
C GLU A 277 -27.91 -0.07 5.72
N GLY A 278 -27.73 -0.42 4.45
CA GLY A 278 -27.80 0.52 3.33
C GLY A 278 -26.51 1.33 3.05
N LYS A 279 -25.52 1.30 3.95
CA LYS A 279 -24.19 1.94 3.77
C LYS A 279 -23.07 0.90 3.82
N ARG A 280 -23.16 -0.10 2.95
CA ARG A 280 -22.28 -1.29 2.90
C ARG A 280 -21.73 -1.53 1.50
N THR A 281 -21.45 -0.46 0.78
CA THR A 281 -20.78 -0.50 -0.53
C THR A 281 -19.26 -0.53 -0.35
N MET A 282 -18.53 -0.80 -1.43
CA MET A 282 -17.07 -0.68 -1.41
C MET A 282 -16.63 0.77 -1.12
N ARG A 283 -17.34 1.76 -1.66
CA ARG A 283 -17.10 3.18 -1.36
C ARG A 283 -17.22 3.46 0.14
N ASP A 284 -18.28 2.97 0.77
CA ASP A 284 -18.49 3.16 2.22
C ASP A 284 -17.34 2.52 3.01
N LEU A 285 -16.94 1.30 2.68
CA LEU A 285 -15.81 0.63 3.33
C LEU A 285 -14.52 1.46 3.24
N ILE A 286 -14.19 1.96 2.05
CA ILE A 286 -12.97 2.76 1.87
C ILE A 286 -13.07 4.10 2.62
N LEU A 287 -14.26 4.67 2.81
CA LEU A 287 -14.45 5.86 3.65
C LEU A 287 -14.11 5.60 5.13
N TYR A 288 -14.52 4.45 5.68
CA TYR A 288 -14.16 4.06 7.04
C TYR A 288 -12.64 3.89 7.18
N ILE A 289 -12.03 3.12 6.28
CA ILE A 289 -10.57 2.88 6.29
C ILE A 289 -9.79 4.20 6.18
N ARG A 290 -10.17 5.08 5.23
CA ARG A 290 -9.56 6.40 5.07
C ARG A 290 -9.64 7.27 6.33
N ALA A 291 -10.74 7.17 7.08
CA ALA A 291 -10.91 7.90 8.32
C ALA A 291 -9.98 7.40 9.43
N ASP A 292 -9.76 6.08 9.49
CA ASP A 292 -8.75 5.48 10.39
C ASP A 292 -7.34 6.02 10.05
N GLU A 293 -6.97 6.05 8.76
CA GLU A 293 -5.67 6.60 8.35
C GLU A 293 -5.50 8.08 8.70
N ALA A 294 -6.59 8.86 8.63
CA ALA A 294 -6.55 10.26 9.01
C ALA A 294 -6.28 10.44 10.51
N VAL A 295 -6.79 9.53 11.35
CA VAL A 295 -6.45 9.46 12.78
C VAL A 295 -4.98 9.10 12.94
N HIS A 296 -4.51 8.02 12.31
CA HIS A 296 -3.12 7.57 12.44
C HIS A 296 -2.12 8.65 12.00
N ARG A 297 -2.42 9.36 10.90
CA ARG A 297 -1.70 10.54 10.42
C ARG A 297 -1.62 11.63 11.50
N GLY A 298 -2.76 12.07 12.00
CA GLY A 298 -2.85 13.15 12.98
C GLY A 298 -2.16 12.80 14.30
N VAL A 299 -2.35 11.56 14.76
CA VAL A 299 -1.69 11.02 15.95
C VAL A 299 -0.18 11.02 15.76
N ASN A 300 0.35 10.36 14.73
CA ASN A 300 1.79 10.21 14.55
C ASN A 300 2.51 11.55 14.29
N HIS A 301 1.91 12.46 13.52
CA HIS A 301 2.47 13.82 13.40
C HIS A 301 2.53 14.55 14.75
N THR A 302 1.49 14.42 15.58
CA THR A 302 1.45 15.04 16.91
C THR A 302 2.48 14.40 17.84
N LEU A 303 2.50 13.07 17.93
CA LEU A 303 3.45 12.32 18.77
C LEU A 303 4.90 12.66 18.42
N SER A 304 5.21 12.90 17.14
CA SER A 304 6.53 13.36 16.69
C SER A 304 6.95 14.71 17.33
N ASN A 305 6.00 15.60 17.60
CA ASN A 305 6.25 16.94 18.15
C ASN A 305 6.44 16.92 19.68
N LEU A 306 5.93 15.89 20.37
CA LEU A 306 5.97 15.79 21.83
C LEU A 306 7.34 15.40 22.39
N ASN A 307 7.55 15.71 23.67
CA ASN A 307 8.62 15.16 24.48
C ASN A 307 8.31 13.71 24.86
N GLN A 308 8.96 12.79 24.16
CA GLN A 308 8.82 11.34 24.29
C GLN A 308 8.98 10.79 25.72
N LYS A 309 9.61 11.53 26.63
CA LYS A 309 9.92 11.09 28.00
C LYS A 309 8.94 11.61 29.04
N GLU A 310 8.32 12.76 28.79
CA GLU A 310 7.62 13.55 29.82
C GLU A 310 6.16 13.78 29.46
N ASP A 311 5.86 14.02 28.19
CA ASP A 311 4.52 14.43 27.78
C ASP A 311 3.56 13.21 27.78
N PRO A 312 2.34 13.36 28.33
CA PRO A 312 1.30 12.36 28.19
C PRO A 312 0.80 12.28 26.73
N ASN A 313 0.15 11.18 26.39
CA ASN A 313 -0.56 11.08 25.12
C ASN A 313 -1.83 11.97 25.16
N PRO A 314 -1.91 13.03 24.35
CA PRO A 314 -3.03 13.97 24.42
C PRO A 314 -4.36 13.39 23.94
N PHE A 315 -4.34 12.26 23.22
CA PHE A 315 -5.53 11.66 22.60
C PHE A 315 -6.28 10.69 23.49
N VAL A 316 -5.75 10.35 24.66
CA VAL A 316 -6.39 9.44 25.63
C VAL A 316 -6.33 9.97 27.06
N SER A 317 -5.93 11.24 27.22
CA SER A 317 -5.83 11.91 28.52
C SER A 317 -7.09 12.70 28.84
N ASP A 318 -7.46 12.73 30.12
CA ASP A 318 -8.53 13.59 30.62
C ASP A 318 -8.05 15.05 30.74
N TYR A 319 -8.81 15.98 30.17
CA TYR A 319 -8.52 17.41 30.23
C TYR A 319 -9.21 18.07 31.42
N LYS A 320 -8.56 19.06 32.02
CA LYS A 320 -9.13 19.82 33.13
C LYS A 320 -10.29 20.69 32.61
N THR A 321 -11.42 20.66 33.31
CA THR A 321 -12.66 21.32 32.88
C THR A 321 -12.59 22.85 32.90
N ASP A 322 -11.63 23.42 33.62
CA ASP A 322 -11.46 24.85 33.86
C ASP A 322 -10.54 25.56 32.85
N THR A 323 -9.85 24.80 31.98
CA THR A 323 -8.93 25.39 30.99
C THR A 323 -9.61 25.78 29.68
N GLY A 324 -10.86 25.35 29.45
CA GLY A 324 -11.55 25.52 28.16
C GLY A 324 -10.94 24.71 27.01
N HIS A 325 -9.97 23.83 27.30
CA HIS A 325 -9.35 22.94 26.33
C HIS A 325 -10.05 21.58 26.34
N ASN A 326 -10.48 21.14 25.15
CA ASN A 326 -11.04 19.81 24.94
C ASN A 326 -9.99 18.86 24.37
N GLN A 327 -10.23 17.56 24.52
CA GLN A 327 -9.41 16.53 23.91
C GLN A 327 -9.30 16.74 22.39
N PRO A 328 -8.08 16.79 21.83
CA PRO A 328 -7.88 17.04 20.41
C PRO A 328 -8.40 15.87 19.58
N ASN A 329 -9.01 16.19 18.43
CA ASN A 329 -9.41 15.19 17.45
C ASN A 329 -8.32 15.06 16.38
N PRO A 330 -7.56 13.95 16.34
CA PRO A 330 -6.45 13.78 15.40
C PRO A 330 -6.90 13.79 13.93
N ALA A 331 -8.10 13.30 13.63
CA ALA A 331 -8.61 13.26 12.25
C ALA A 331 -8.82 14.66 11.65
N LEU A 332 -9.12 15.66 12.48
CA LEU A 332 -9.41 17.03 12.06
C LEU A 332 -8.18 17.91 11.90
N LYS A 333 -6.99 17.43 12.29
CA LYS A 333 -5.73 18.17 12.15
C LYS A 333 -4.72 17.36 11.34
N PRO A 334 -4.80 17.39 10.00
CA PRO A 334 -3.96 16.57 9.13
C PRO A 334 -2.46 16.76 9.33
N THR A 335 -2.04 17.99 9.65
CA THR A 335 -0.63 18.31 9.92
C THR A 335 -0.18 17.91 11.34
N GLY A 336 -1.03 17.27 12.13
CA GLY A 336 -0.84 17.09 13.57
C GLY A 336 -0.89 18.40 14.36
N TYR A 337 -1.00 18.26 15.68
CA TYR A 337 -0.94 19.35 16.64
C TYR A 337 0.52 19.62 17.02
N GLU A 338 0.87 20.90 17.21
CA GLU A 338 2.15 21.26 17.81
C GLU A 338 2.09 20.99 19.33
N ARG A 339 3.25 20.90 19.98
CA ARG A 339 3.31 20.55 21.40
C ARG A 339 2.58 21.57 22.28
N GLU A 340 2.72 22.86 21.98
CA GLU A 340 2.01 23.95 22.67
C GLU A 340 0.48 23.84 22.56
N ASP A 341 -0.06 23.29 21.46
CA ASP A 341 -1.50 23.19 21.23
C ASP A 341 -2.18 22.20 22.20
N VAL A 342 -1.44 21.20 22.69
CA VAL A 342 -1.99 20.05 23.43
C VAL A 342 -1.41 19.87 24.83
N ILE A 343 -0.22 20.39 25.11
CA ILE A 343 0.42 20.30 26.43
C ILE A 343 0.39 21.64 27.18
N GLY A 344 0.41 22.77 26.48
CA GLY A 344 0.62 24.10 27.05
C GLY A 344 2.08 24.53 26.99
#